data_AF-A0A965I4R5-F1
#
_entry.id   AF-A0A965I4R5-F1
#
_cell.length_a   1.000
_cell.length_b   1.000
_cell.length_c   1.000
_cell.angle_alpha   90.00
_cell.angle_beta   90.00
_cell.angle_gamma   90.00
#
_symmetry.space_group_name_H-M   'P 1'
#
loop_
_entity.id
_entity.type
_entity.pdbx_description
1 polymer ?
#
loop_
_entity_poly.entity_id
_entity_poly.type
_entity_poly.pdbx_seq_one_letter_code
_entity_poly.pdbx_strand_id
1 'polypeptide(L)' 'ARLLSTIIYAGKDAEEKKGVIRPWLEKASTCAAASCWDDRLVIRILSPHAQSGRSDINHLLQVIRNQPLPRVWQT' A
#
# COMPACT_ATOMS: atom_id res chain seq x y z
N ALA A 1 -12.95 12.70 0.05
CA ALA A 1 -11.62 12.38 -0.52
C ALA A 1 -11.75 12.23 -2.03
N ARG A 2 -10.73 12.61 -2.81
CA ARG A 2 -10.74 12.41 -4.28
C ARG A 2 -10.23 11.02 -4.67
N LEU A 3 -9.62 10.31 -3.72
CA LEU A 3 -9.22 8.91 -3.84
C LEU A 3 -9.41 8.19 -2.50
N LEU A 4 -9.99 7.00 -2.57
CA LEU A 4 -10.00 5.98 -1.53
C LEU A 4 -9.51 4.68 -2.17
N SER A 5 -8.55 4.01 -1.54
CA SER A 5 -8.06 2.71 -1.99
C SER A 5 -7.98 1.74 -0.82
N THR A 6 -8.28 0.47 -1.11
CA THR A 6 -8.04 -0.65 -0.22
C THR A 6 -7.20 -1.68 -0.97
N ILE A 7 -6.02 -1.98 -0.44
CA ILE A 7 -5.12 -3.00 -0.98
C ILE A 7 -5.11 -4.16 0.00
N ILE A 8 -5.30 -5.37 -0.52
CA ILE A 8 -5.30 -6.60 0.26
C ILE A 8 -4.13 -7.44 -0.22
N TYR A 9 -3.24 -7.78 0.70
CA TYR A 9 -2.24 -8.81 0.52
C TYR A 9 -2.72 -10.06 1.26
N ALA A 10 -2.79 -11.20 0.56
CA ALA A 10 -3.20 -12.48 1.14
C ALA A 10 -2.03 -13.48 1.01
N GLY A 11 -1.49 -13.92 2.14
CA GLY A 11 -0.32 -14.78 2.20
C GLY A 11 0.09 -15.09 3.64
N LYS A 12 0.72 -16.24 3.85
CA LYS A 12 1.21 -16.70 5.16
C LYS A 12 2.27 -15.78 5.78
N ASP A 13 2.87 -14.93 4.96
CA ASP A 13 3.86 -13.91 5.31
C ASP A 13 3.23 -12.51 5.50
N ALA A 14 1.90 -12.40 5.67
CA ALA A 14 1.23 -11.11 5.82
C ALA A 14 1.75 -10.25 6.99
N GLU A 15 2.04 -10.86 8.15
CA GLU A 15 2.62 -10.12 9.30
C GLU A 15 4.06 -9.66 9.02
N GLU A 16 4.86 -10.46 8.30
CA GLU A 16 6.19 -10.02 7.84
C GLU A 16 6.05 -8.82 6.90
N LYS A 17 5.12 -8.91 5.93
CA LYS A 17 4.85 -7.82 4.98
C LYS A 17 4.35 -6.56 5.68
N LYS A 18 3.58 -6.68 6.76
CA LYS A 18 3.18 -5.54 7.61
C LYS A 18 4.41 -4.85 8.21
N GLY A 19 5.39 -5.62 8.68
CA GLY A 19 6.69 -5.11 9.14
C GLY A 19 7.44 -4.36 8.03
N VAL A 20 7.49 -4.93 6.82
CA VAL A 20 8.14 -4.33 5.65
C VAL A 20 7.51 -2.99 5.25
N ILE A 21 6.18 -2.85 5.31
CA ILE A 21 5.49 -1.60 4.93
C ILE A 21 5.43 -0.56 6.06
N ARG A 22 5.82 -0.89 7.29
CA ARG A 22 5.72 0.05 8.42
C ARG A 22 6.49 1.36 8.18
N PRO A 23 7.75 1.35 7.71
CA PRO A 23 8.47 2.59 7.39
C PRO A 23 7.83 3.39 6.25
N TRP A 24 7.09 2.72 5.37
CA TRP A 24 6.33 3.38 4.30
C TRP A 24 5.10 4.12 4.87
N LEU A 25 4.36 3.49 5.80
CA LEU A 25 3.20 4.12 6.46
C LEU A 25 3.60 5.40 7.20
N GLU A 26 4.76 5.41 7.86
CA GLU A 26 5.27 6.57 8.60
C GLU A 26 5.68 7.74 7.70
N LYS A 27 5.93 7.47 6.41
CA LYS A 27 6.39 8.47 5.42
C LYS A 27 5.35 8.80 4.34
N ALA A 28 4.18 8.14 4.38
CA ALA A 28 3.15 8.34 3.37
C ALA A 28 2.70 9.80 3.35
N SER A 29 2.55 10.35 2.15
CA SER A 29 2.05 11.73 1.97
C SER A 29 0.53 11.82 2.19
N THR A 30 -0.14 10.67 2.17
CA THR A 30 -1.58 10.50 2.33
C THR A 30 -1.94 9.89 3.68
N CYS A 31 -3.22 9.95 4.05
CA CYS A 31 -3.69 9.28 5.26
C CYS A 31 -3.78 7.77 4.97
N ALA A 32 -2.87 7.01 5.56
CA ALA A 32 -2.78 5.56 5.35
C ALA A 32 -2.75 4.80 6.69
N ALA A 33 -3.37 3.62 6.70
CA ALA A 33 -3.34 2.71 7.84
C ALA A 33 -3.34 1.26 7.35
N ALA A 34 -2.77 0.37 8.16
CA ALA A 34 -2.74 -1.06 7.88
C ALA A 34 -3.18 -1.88 9.09
N SER A 35 -3.94 -2.93 8.84
CA SER A 35 -4.29 -3.95 9.83
C SER A 35 -3.99 -5.34 9.25
N CYS A 36 -3.58 -6.27 10.10
CA CYS A 36 -3.19 -7.62 9.70
C CYS A 36 -3.85 -8.65 10.63
N TRP A 37 -4.42 -9.70 10.03
CA TRP A 37 -5.08 -10.83 10.71
C TRP A 37 -5.27 -11.98 9.70
N ASP A 38 -5.32 -13.23 10.16
CA ASP A 38 -5.65 -14.42 9.34
C ASP A 38 -4.99 -14.47 7.96
N ASP A 39 -3.65 -14.36 7.91
CA ASP A 39 -2.85 -14.34 6.67
C ASP A 39 -3.26 -13.23 5.68
N ARG A 40 -3.86 -12.14 6.18
CA ARG A 40 -4.32 -10.99 5.40
C ARG A 40 -3.77 -9.70 5.97
N LEU A 41 -3.13 -8.92 5.11
CA LEU A 41 -2.74 -7.55 5.38
C LEU A 41 -3.65 -6.64 4.55
N VAL A 42 -4.40 -5.77 5.23
CA VAL A 42 -5.31 -4.80 4.62
C VAL A 42 -4.78 -3.41 4.85
N ILE A 43 -4.58 -2.68 3.76
CA ILE A 43 -4.01 -1.33 3.75
C ILE A 43 -5.05 -0.39 3.16
N ARG A 44 -5.40 0.67 3.89
CA ARG A 44 -6.35 1.68 3.44
C ARG A 44 -5.65 3.00 3.26
N ILE A 45 -5.94 3.67 2.14
CA ILE A 45 -5.33 4.94 1.77
C ILE A 45 -6.44 5.93 1.41
N LEU A 46 -6.39 7.11 2.01
CA LEU A 46 -7.28 8.22 1.76
C LEU A 46 -6.48 9.45 1.34
N SER A 47 -6.80 10.00 0.16
CA SER A 47 -6.14 11.21 -0.35
C SER A 47 -7.12 12.29 -0.81
N PRO A 48 -6.86 13.57 -0.48
CA PRO A 48 -7.57 14.69 -1.08
C PRO A 48 -7.16 14.93 -2.55
N HIS A 49 -6.00 14.42 -2.98
CA HIS A 49 -5.48 14.59 -4.34
C HIS A 49 -5.23 13.23 -5.02
N ALA A 50 -5.88 13.00 -6.17
CA ALA A 50 -5.76 11.72 -6.87
C ALA A 50 -4.31 11.39 -7.28
N GLN A 51 -3.52 12.40 -7.65
CA GLN A 51 -2.14 12.20 -8.06
C GLN A 51 -1.25 11.70 -6.92
N SER A 52 -1.27 12.35 -5.75
CA SER A 52 -0.49 11.90 -4.59
C SER A 52 -0.95 10.52 -4.11
N GLY A 53 -2.26 10.25 -4.15
CA GLY A 53 -2.80 8.93 -3.84
C GLY A 53 -2.27 7.82 -4.76
N ARG A 54 -2.21 8.07 -6.07
CA ARG A 54 -1.63 7.12 -7.03
C ARG A 54 -0.12 6.94 -6.83
N SER A 55 0.62 8.03 -6.58
CA SER A 55 2.05 7.97 -6.28
C SER A 55 2.33 7.11 -5.04
N ASP A 56 1.60 7.32 -3.94
CA ASP A 56 1.70 6.53 -2.72
C ASP A 56 1.36 5.05 -2.96
N ILE A 57 0.26 4.76 -3.67
CA ILE A 57 -0.13 3.38 -4.04
C ILE A 57 0.98 2.70 -4.85
N ASN A 58 1.54 3.37 -5.85
CA ASN A 58 2.59 2.81 -6.68
C ASN A 58 3.86 2.49 -5.87
N HIS A 59 4.26 3.41 -5.00
CA HIS A 59 5.41 3.20 -4.12
C HIS A 59 5.16 2.05 -3.14
N LEU A 60 3.96 1.96 -2.55
CA LEU A 60 3.57 0.85 -1.68
C LEU A 60 3.65 -0.51 -2.40
N LEU A 61 3.09 -0.59 -3.61
CA LEU A 61 3.11 -1.82 -4.40
C LEU A 61 4.53 -2.25 -4.78
N GLN A 62 5.46 -1.30 -4.98
CA GLN A 62 6.88 -1.60 -5.17
C GLN A 62 7.51 -2.16 -3.88
N VAL A 63 7.23 -1.56 -2.73
CA VAL A 63 7.72 -2.02 -1.41
C VAL A 63 7.23 -3.44 -1.12
N ILE A 64 5.93 -3.72 -1.29
CA ILE A 64 5.36 -5.05 -1.05
C ILE A 64 5.96 -6.10 -1.98
N ARG A 65 6.14 -5.76 -3.26
CA ARG A 65 6.67 -6.69 -4.26
C ARG A 65 8.18 -6.85 -4.20
N ASN A 66 8.89 -5.92 -3.57
CA ASN A 66 10.35 -5.79 -3.64
C ASN A 66 10.88 -5.84 -5.08
N GLN A 67 10.09 -5.32 -6.03
CA GLN A 67 10.33 -5.40 -7.47
C GLN A 67 9.66 -4.21 -8.19
N PRO A 68 10.18 -3.77 -9.35
CA PRO A 68 9.53 -2.75 -10.17
C PRO A 68 8.12 -3.15 -10.58
N LEU A 69 7.17 -2.20 -10.62
CA LEU A 69 5.79 -2.48 -11.03
C LEU A 69 5.74 -3.06 -12.44
N PRO A 70 4.87 -4.04 -12.72
CA PRO A 70 4.62 -4.49 -14.08
C PRO A 70 4.23 -3.30 -14.96
N ARG A 71 4.68 -3.27 -16.22
CA ARG A 71 4.39 -2.15 -17.14
C ARG A 71 2.90 -1.83 -17.24
N VAL A 72 2.05 -2.87 -17.23
CA VAL A 72 0.59 -2.75 -17.29
C VAL A 72 -0.04 -2.05 -16.07
N TRP A 73 0.72 -1.83 -14.99
CA TRP A 73 0.28 -1.13 -13.78
C TRP A 73 0.84 0.30 -13.67
N GLN A 74 1.63 0.76 -14.65
CA GLN A 74 2.30 2.07 -14.61
C GLN A 74 1.48 3.21 -15.25
N THR A 75 0.22 2.95 -15.64
CA THR A 75 -0.69 3.94 -16.26
C THR A 75 -1.22 4.98 -15.30
#